data_AF-A0A8X6QGV3-F1
#
_entry.id   AF-A0A8X6QGV3-F1
#
_cell.length_a   1.000
_cell.length_b   1.000
_cell.length_c   1.000
_cell.angle_alpha   90.00
_cell.angle_beta   90.00
_cell.angle_gamma   90.00
#
_symmetry.space_group_name_H-M   'P 1'
#
loop_
_entity.id
_entity.type
_entity.pdbx_description
1 polymer ?
#
loop_
_entity_poly.entity_id
_entity_poly.type
_entity_poly.pdbx_seq_one_letter_code
_entity_poly.pdbx_strand_id
1 'polypeptide(L)'
;MVLTKKSGLVLIIDFIITFEDRLKSLATARQGKIDKYLPIVEHLRQEGKVAHVDVIVVGSLGSWDPSNDVALAQMGVSRKYAKLMRKLICSDTIRWGKDIYIQHPTEKQY
;
A
#
# COMPACT_ATOMS: atom_id res chain seq x y z
N MET A 1 -3.52 4.75 5.20
CA MET A 1 -4.74 3.99 5.57
C MET A 1 -6.00 4.67 5.04
N VAL A 2 -6.74 3.98 4.17
CA VAL A 2 -8.09 4.33 3.73
C VAL A 2 -9.06 3.31 4.34
N LEU A 3 -10.15 3.81 4.93
CA LEU A 3 -11.24 2.98 5.46
C LEU A 3 -12.45 3.16 4.54
N THR A 4 -12.91 2.08 3.91
CA THR A 4 -14.18 2.10 3.17
C THR A 4 -15.21 1.21 3.87
N LYS A 5 -16.43 1.75 3.99
CA LYS A 5 -17.58 1.06 4.58
C LYS A 5 -18.64 0.89 3.50
N LYS A 6 -18.94 -0.36 3.14
CA LYS A 6 -20.05 -0.68 2.22
C LYS A 6 -20.93 -1.74 2.89
N SER A 7 -22.16 -1.39 3.25
CA SER A 7 -23.19 -2.33 3.73
C SER A 7 -22.68 -3.42 4.69
N GLY A 8 -22.07 -3.04 5.82
CA GLY A 8 -21.58 -3.98 6.84
C GLY A 8 -20.16 -4.52 6.61
N LEU A 9 -19.55 -4.26 5.45
CA LEU A 9 -18.15 -4.54 5.14
C LEU A 9 -17.27 -3.34 5.51
N VAL A 10 -16.21 -3.59 6.28
CA VAL A 10 -15.12 -2.65 6.56
C VAL A 10 -13.85 -3.17 5.88
N LEU A 11 -13.28 -2.36 5.00
CA LEU A 11 -12.01 -2.66 4.35
C LEU A 11 -10.96 -1.63 4.79
N ILE A 12 -9.88 -2.13 5.39
CA ILE A 12 -8.71 -1.36 5.81
C ILE A 12 -7.64 -1.53 4.75
N ILE A 13 -7.36 -0.47 3.97
CA ILE A 13 -6.27 -0.48 2.99
C ILE A 13 -5.16 0.45 3.43
N ASP A 14 -3.97 -0.10 3.66
CA ASP A 14 -2.78 0.72 3.90
C ASP A 14 -1.87 0.80 2.67
N PHE A 15 -0.99 1.79 2.67
CA PHE A 15 0.01 1.97 1.61
C PHE A 15 1.40 1.91 2.24
N ILE A 16 2.35 1.27 1.54
CA ILE A 16 3.75 1.23 1.96
C ILE A 16 4.67 1.29 0.75
N ILE A 17 5.69 2.14 0.88
CA ILE A 17 6.83 2.19 -0.03
C ILE A 17 7.98 1.47 0.69
N THR A 18 8.61 0.49 0.04
CA THR A 18 9.73 -0.27 0.61
C THR A 18 10.97 -0.21 -0.27
N PHE A 19 12.14 -0.36 0.33
CA PHE A 19 13.38 -0.51 -0.42
C PHE A 19 13.36 -1.85 -1.19
N GLU A 20 13.75 -1.79 -2.46
CA GLU A 20 13.66 -2.93 -3.38
C GLU A 20 14.91 -3.82 -3.27
N ASP A 21 14.85 -4.85 -2.42
CA ASP A 21 15.91 -5.85 -2.31
C ASP A 21 15.49 -7.24 -2.86
N ARG A 22 14.37 -7.31 -3.61
CA ARG A 22 13.71 -8.46 -4.32
C ARG A 22 12.22 -8.57 -3.95
N LEU A 23 11.48 -9.45 -4.64
CA LEU A 23 10.07 -9.77 -4.35
C LEU A 23 9.80 -10.15 -2.88
N LYS A 24 10.77 -10.78 -2.21
CA LYS A 24 10.64 -11.14 -0.78
C LYS A 24 10.44 -9.91 0.11
N SER A 25 11.11 -8.79 -0.20
CA SER A 25 10.97 -7.54 0.56
C SER A 25 9.55 -6.97 0.48
N LEU A 26 8.91 -7.04 -0.69
CA LEU A 26 7.53 -6.61 -0.89
C LEU A 26 6.56 -7.47 -0.06
N ALA A 27 6.73 -8.80 -0.11
CA ALA A 27 5.88 -9.73 0.64
C ALA A 27 6.05 -9.56 2.16
N THR A 28 7.28 -9.39 2.65
CA THR A 28 7.53 -9.12 4.07
C THR A 28 6.95 -7.79 4.52
N ALA A 29 7.08 -6.73 3.70
CA ALA A 29 6.49 -5.43 3.99
C ALA A 29 4.95 -5.49 4.05
N ARG A 30 4.32 -6.24 3.13
CA ARG A 30 2.88 -6.52 3.17
C ARG A 30 2.50 -7.20 4.48
N GLN A 31 3.15 -8.33 4.80
CA GLN A 31 2.78 -9.14 5.95
C GLN A 31 2.92 -8.35 7.25
N GLY A 32 4.01 -7.61 7.43
CA GLY A 32 4.20 -6.78 8.63
C GLY A 32 3.11 -5.71 8.81
N LYS A 33 2.57 -5.17 7.71
CA LYS A 33 1.42 -4.25 7.78
C LYS A 33 0.11 -4.98 8.08
N ILE A 34 -0.13 -6.15 7.48
CA ILE A 34 -1.30 -6.98 7.79
C ILE A 34 -1.31 -7.35 9.28
N ASP A 35 -0.20 -7.86 9.80
CA ASP A 35 -0.05 -8.26 11.20
C ASP A 35 -0.33 -7.10 12.15
N LYS A 36 0.14 -5.89 11.80
CA LYS A 36 -0.12 -4.67 12.57
C LYS A 36 -1.62 -4.35 12.71
N TYR A 37 -2.41 -4.56 11.67
CA TYR A 37 -3.84 -4.21 11.66
C TYR A 37 -4.75 -5.39 12.01
N LEU A 38 -4.22 -6.62 12.07
CA LEU A 38 -4.98 -7.82 12.38
C LEU A 38 -5.80 -7.68 13.69
N PRO A 39 -5.26 -7.14 14.81
CA PRO A 39 -6.06 -6.95 16.03
C PRO A 39 -7.27 -6.03 15.83
N ILE A 40 -7.17 -5.01 14.97
CA ILE A 40 -8.27 -4.09 14.66
C ILE A 40 -9.35 -4.81 13.85
N VAL A 41 -8.93 -5.64 12.88
CA VAL A 41 -9.86 -6.45 12.08
C VAL A 41 -10.59 -7.46 12.96
N GLU A 42 -9.90 -8.11 13.88
CA GLU A 42 -10.49 -9.05 14.83
C GLU A 42 -11.49 -8.38 15.76
N HIS A 43 -11.14 -7.21 16.30
CA HIS A 43 -12.07 -6.43 17.12
C HIS A 43 -13.35 -6.05 16.37
N LEU A 44 -13.23 -5.56 15.13
CA LEU A 44 -14.39 -5.24 14.29
C LEU A 44 -15.26 -6.47 13.99
N ARG A 45 -14.64 -7.65 13.81
CA ARG A 45 -15.36 -8.92 13.63
C ARG A 45 -16.12 -9.35 14.89
N GLN A 46 -15.54 -9.13 16.07
CA GLN A 46 -16.22 -9.39 17.34
C GLN A 46 -17.46 -8.50 17.54
N GLU A 47 -17.45 -7.28 16.99
CA GLU A 47 -18.62 -6.39 16.95
C GLU A 47 -19.66 -6.78 15.88
N GLY A 48 -19.50 -7.94 15.22
CA GLY A 48 -20.43 -8.44 14.20
C GLY A 48 -20.26 -7.82 12.82
N LYS A 49 -19.17 -7.08 12.56
CA LYS A 49 -18.88 -6.51 11.23
C LYS A 49 -18.10 -7.51 10.38
N VAL A 50 -18.26 -7.44 9.06
CA VAL A 50 -17.36 -8.13 8.14
C VAL A 50 -16.16 -7.20 7.92
N ALA A 51 -14.97 -7.60 8.36
CA ALA A 51 -13.77 -6.75 8.25
C ALA A 51 -12.60 -7.45 7.56
N HIS A 52 -11.88 -6.72 6.70
CA HIS A 52 -10.68 -7.17 6.00
C HIS A 52 -9.60 -6.10 6.02
N VAL A 53 -8.34 -6.53 5.98
CA VAL A 53 -7.18 -5.68 5.75
C VAL A 53 -6.46 -6.13 4.49
N ASP A 54 -6.03 -5.17 3.69
CA ASP A 54 -5.07 -5.39 2.61
C ASP A 54 -4.13 -4.18 2.48
N VAL A 55 -3.10 -4.31 1.66
CA VAL A 55 -2.03 -3.31 1.55
C VAL A 55 -1.67 -3.08 0.09
N ILE A 56 -1.40 -1.83 -0.28
CA ILE A 56 -0.74 -1.49 -1.54
C ILE A 56 0.75 -1.33 -1.27
N VAL A 57 1.56 -2.24 -1.80
CA VAL A 57 3.01 -2.27 -1.63
C VAL A 57 3.69 -1.86 -2.93
N VAL A 58 4.52 -0.83 -2.86
CA VAL A 58 5.29 -0.32 -3.99
C VAL A 58 6.75 -0.23 -3.59
N GLY A 59 7.63 -0.62 -4.48
CA GLY A 59 9.06 -0.45 -4.27
C GLY A 59 9.49 0.99 -4.56
N SER A 60 10.55 1.45 -3.91
CA SER A 60 11.08 2.82 -4.07
C SER A 60 11.55 3.14 -5.49
N LEU A 61 11.82 2.14 -6.33
CA LEU A 61 12.20 2.28 -7.74
C LEU A 61 11.03 1.96 -8.69
N GLY A 62 9.83 1.81 -8.16
CA GLY A 62 8.60 1.58 -8.91
C GLY A 62 8.17 0.13 -9.06
N SER A 63 8.79 -0.82 -8.36
CA SER A 63 8.32 -2.20 -8.31
C SER A 63 6.88 -2.28 -7.81
N TRP A 64 6.07 -3.14 -8.44
CA TRP A 64 4.67 -3.35 -8.09
C TRP A 64 4.47 -4.74 -7.52
N ASP A 65 3.93 -4.84 -6.31
CA ASP A 65 3.50 -6.12 -5.76
C ASP A 65 2.25 -6.63 -6.50
N PRO A 66 2.28 -7.84 -7.11
CA PRO A 66 1.12 -8.42 -7.79
C PRO A 66 -0.15 -8.51 -6.91
N SER A 67 0.00 -8.68 -5.60
CA SER A 67 -1.14 -8.75 -4.67
C SER A 67 -1.90 -7.42 -4.54
N ASN A 68 -1.33 -6.30 -4.99
CA ASN A 68 -2.04 -5.02 -5.05
C ASN A 68 -3.26 -5.08 -5.96
N ASP A 69 -3.23 -5.88 -7.03
CA ASP A 69 -4.35 -5.96 -7.97
C ASP A 69 -5.60 -6.56 -7.29
N VAL A 70 -5.41 -7.46 -6.31
CA VAL A 70 -6.48 -8.00 -5.48
C VAL A 70 -7.03 -6.94 -4.54
N ALA A 71 -6.17 -6.19 -3.86
CA ALA A 71 -6.57 -5.09 -2.97
C ALA A 71 -7.40 -4.04 -3.72
N LEU A 72 -6.96 -3.65 -4.93
CA LEU A 72 -7.70 -2.72 -5.79
C LEU A 72 -9.07 -3.29 -6.19
N ALA A 73 -9.14 -4.57 -6.53
CA ALA A 73 -10.41 -5.22 -6.85
C ALA A 73 -11.38 -5.23 -5.65
N GLN A 74 -10.89 -5.46 -4.42
CA GLN A 74 -11.69 -5.39 -3.20
C GLN A 74 -12.23 -3.98 -2.92
N MET A 75 -11.49 -2.94 -3.32
CA MET A 75 -11.95 -1.55 -3.27
C MET A 75 -12.99 -1.22 -4.36
N GLY A 76 -13.32 -2.15 -5.26
CA GLY A 76 -14.23 -1.92 -6.38
C GLY A 76 -13.59 -1.20 -7.56
N VAL A 77 -12.25 -1.16 -7.64
CA VAL A 77 -11.54 -0.54 -8.75
C VAL A 77 -11.63 -1.44 -9.99
N SER A 78 -12.10 -0.89 -11.11
CA SER A 78 -12.16 -1.62 -12.37
C SER A 78 -10.76 -2.00 -12.87
N ARG A 79 -10.62 -3.12 -13.58
CA ARG A 79 -9.32 -3.56 -14.14
C ARG A 79 -8.68 -2.51 -15.05
N LYS A 80 -9.49 -1.79 -15.84
CA LYS A 80 -9.00 -0.71 -16.72
C LYS A 80 -8.39 0.42 -15.89
N TYR A 81 -9.07 0.82 -14.81
CA TYR A 81 -8.58 1.88 -13.94
C TYR A 81 -7.41 1.41 -13.06
N ALA A 82 -7.39 0.15 -12.61
CA ALA A 82 -6.26 -0.43 -11.86
C ALA A 82 -4.95 -0.34 -12.64
N LYS A 83 -4.98 -0.62 -13.96
CA LYS A 83 -3.80 -0.47 -14.84
C LYS A 83 -3.27 0.97 -14.88
N LEU A 84 -4.17 1.97 -14.87
CA LEU A 84 -3.80 3.37 -14.83
C LEU A 84 -3.25 3.73 -13.43
N MET A 85 -3.95 3.32 -12.38
CA MET A 85 -3.57 3.58 -10.99
C MET A 85 -2.17 3.04 -10.66
N ARG A 86 -1.85 1.82 -11.11
CA ARG A 86 -0.49 1.28 -10.99
C ARG A 86 0.57 2.21 -11.57
N LYS A 87 0.35 2.72 -12.80
CA LYS A 87 1.30 3.62 -13.46
C LYS A 87 1.46 4.93 -12.70
N LEU A 88 0.36 5.52 -12.24
CA LEU A 88 0.36 6.77 -11.48
C LEU A 88 1.10 6.61 -10.16
N ILE A 89 0.75 5.59 -9.36
CA ILE A 89 1.38 5.35 -8.06
C ILE A 89 2.89 5.08 -8.22
N CYS A 90 3.30 4.24 -9.16
CA CYS A 90 4.72 3.97 -9.40
C CYS A 90 5.47 5.24 -9.84
N SER A 91 4.89 6.02 -10.76
CA SER A 91 5.50 7.28 -11.22
C SER A 91 5.63 8.29 -10.10
N ASP A 92 4.60 8.44 -9.27
CA ASP A 92 4.62 9.36 -8.14
C ASP A 92 5.65 8.91 -7.09
N THR A 93 5.72 7.61 -6.80
CA THR A 93 6.71 7.05 -5.87
C THR A 93 8.15 7.40 -6.29
N ILE A 94 8.49 7.17 -7.57
CA ILE A 94 9.81 7.49 -8.11
C ILE A 94 10.06 8.99 -8.08
N ARG A 95 9.06 9.81 -8.46
CA ARG A 95 9.16 11.26 -8.44
C ARG A 95 9.44 11.78 -7.03
N TRP A 96 8.70 11.31 -6.04
CA TRP A 96 8.91 11.66 -4.63
C TRP A 96 10.28 11.24 -4.14
N GLY A 97 10.75 10.04 -4.51
CA GLY A 97 12.11 9.59 -4.18
C GLY A 97 13.19 10.52 -4.74
N LYS A 98 13.05 10.94 -6.00
CA LYS A 98 13.93 11.94 -6.63
C LYS A 98 13.85 13.29 -5.93
N ASP A 99 12.65 13.78 -5.65
CA ASP A 99 12.44 15.09 -5.03
C ASP A 99 13.08 15.14 -3.63
N ILE A 100 12.96 14.05 -2.84
CA ILE A 100 13.65 13.91 -1.54
C ILE A 100 15.18 13.96 -1.71
N TYR A 101 15.74 13.33 -2.74
CA TYR A 101 17.18 13.34 -2.99
C TYR A 101 17.69 14.73 -3.41
N ILE A 102 16.93 15.45 -4.24
CA ILE A 102 17.31 16.79 -4.72
C ILE A 102 17.13 17.85 -3.63
N GLN A 103 16.06 17.74 -2.85
CA GLN A 103 15.74 18.68 -1.78
C GLN A 103 16.47 18.36 -0.48
N HIS A 104 17.13 17.20 -0.37
CA HIS A 104 18.07 16.97 0.71
C HIS A 104 19.09 18.11 0.63
N PRO A 105 19.16 18.99 1.66
CA PRO A 105 20.22 19.96 1.69
C PRO A 105 21.50 19.15 1.59
N THR A 106 22.30 19.44 0.58
CA THR A 106 23.72 19.14 0.65
C THR A 106 24.21 19.99 1.82
N GLU A 107 24.07 19.48 3.04
CA GLU A 107 24.86 19.89 4.20
C GLU A 107 26.30 19.53 3.82
N LYS A 108 26.88 20.38 2.97
CA LYS A 108 28.31 20.57 2.92
C LYS A 108 28.65 21.13 4.29
N GLN A 109 28.95 20.22 5.21
CA GLN A 109 29.79 20.51 6.34
C GLN A 109 31.12 20.98 5.76
N TYR A 110 31.29 22.30 5.72
CA TYR A 110 32.55 22.99 5.50
C TYR A 110 33.29 23.10 6.83
#